data_AF-A0A7V3U1H7-F1
#
_entry.id   AF-A0A7V3U1H7-F1
#
_cell.length_a   1.000
_cell.length_b   1.000
_cell.length_c   1.000
_cell.angle_alpha   90.00
_cell.angle_beta   90.00
_cell.angle_gamma   90.00
#
_symmetry.space_group_name_H-M   'P 1'
#
loop_
_entity.id
_entity.type
_entity.pdbx_description
1 polymer ?
#
loop_
_entity_poly.entity_id
_entity_poly.type
_entity_poly.pdbx_seq_one_letter_code
_entity_poly.pdbx_strand_id
1 'polypeptide(L)'
;LTVREGQAAVFVHEGQLADVFTPGLYMLETNNMPILTTLQHWDHGFQSPFKSEIYFVNTTRFSNLKWGTKNPIICRDPEFGPVRIRAYGTYTIKVSDPARFLTEIVGTDGEFTMDEISYQIRNIIVQEFSRVIASSGIPVLDMAANTADLGKLVAAQISGTLEQYGLSMPELYIENISLPPAVEEALDKRTSMGMAGDLGKFTQYSAAEAMTAAARNPNGGGGMGAGLGMGMGMAMAGQMAAQSGPWGAAPQPAPMSPPPPPTPVEKVWHLADGTETKGPYSRADLGRMLLDGSLSRETYVWAAGQDGWKKAEDIDELAQLFTILPPPPPGA
;
A
#
# COMPACT_ATOMS: atom_id res chain seq x y z
N LEU A 1 27.05 9.07 -42.20
CA LEU A 1 26.19 8.62 -41.09
C LEU A 1 24.77 8.44 -41.60
N THR A 2 24.19 7.25 -41.46
CA THR A 2 22.78 7.01 -41.80
C THR A 2 21.99 6.84 -40.51
N VAL A 3 21.04 7.74 -40.26
CA VAL A 3 20.11 7.67 -39.13
C VAL A 3 18.78 7.14 -39.65
N ARG A 4 18.31 6.03 -39.10
CA ARG A 4 17.06 5.38 -39.54
C ARG A 4 15.85 6.01 -38.86
N GLU A 5 14.68 5.81 -39.46
CA GLU A 5 13.41 6.10 -38.80
C GLU A 5 13.32 5.42 -37.42
N GLY A 6 12.77 6.13 -36.45
CA GLY A 6 12.71 5.67 -35.06
C GLY A 6 14.05 5.70 -34.33
N GLN A 7 15.09 6.33 -34.89
CA GLN A 7 16.37 6.57 -34.23
C GLN A 7 16.76 8.05 -34.30
N ALA A 8 17.56 8.47 -33.33
CA ALA A 8 18.35 9.70 -33.38
C ALA A 8 19.83 9.34 -33.17
N ALA A 9 20.74 10.10 -33.75
CA ALA A 9 22.17 9.94 -33.52
C ALA A 9 22.72 11.16 -32.77
N VAL A 10 23.22 10.96 -31.56
CA VAL A 10 23.85 12.01 -30.75
C VAL A 10 25.35 11.96 -30.97
N PHE A 11 25.91 13.08 -31.43
CA PHE A 11 27.33 13.24 -31.69
C PHE A 11 28.00 13.88 -30.47
N VAL A 12 28.99 13.18 -29.93
CA VAL A 12 29.81 13.62 -28.81
C VAL A 12 31.22 13.83 -29.32
N HIS A 13 31.76 15.03 -29.12
CA HIS A 13 33.10 15.41 -29.53
C HIS A 13 33.90 15.81 -28.29
N GLU A 14 35.04 15.16 -28.06
CA GLU A 14 35.90 15.41 -26.89
C GLU A 14 35.15 15.31 -25.54
N GLY A 15 34.17 14.40 -25.45
CA GLY A 15 33.34 14.22 -24.26
C GLY A 15 32.25 15.28 -24.05
N GLN A 16 32.06 16.19 -25.01
CA GLN A 16 30.99 17.19 -25.00
C GLN A 16 29.94 16.89 -26.08
N LEU A 17 28.68 17.13 -25.74
CA LEU A 17 27.59 17.00 -26.72
C LEU A 17 27.74 18.08 -27.79
N ALA A 18 27.89 17.64 -29.04
CA ALA A 18 28.15 18.53 -30.17
C ALA A 18 26.93 18.71 -31.08
N ASP A 19 26.21 17.63 -31.42
CA ASP A 19 25.02 17.72 -32.27
C ASP A 19 24.06 16.52 -32.09
N VAL A 20 22.82 16.66 -32.54
CA VAL A 20 21.81 15.59 -32.60
C VAL A 20 21.21 15.49 -34.00
N PHE A 21 21.43 14.37 -34.67
CA PHE A 21 20.93 14.10 -36.01
C PHE A 21 19.62 13.30 -35.96
N THR A 22 18.59 13.80 -36.65
CA THR A 22 17.28 13.13 -36.87
C THR A 22 17.37 12.13 -38.03
N PRO A 23 16.35 11.29 -38.32
CA PRO A 23 16.37 10.35 -39.44
C PRO A 23 16.79 11.01 -40.76
N GLY A 24 17.76 10.42 -41.46
CA GLY A 24 18.36 11.00 -42.65
C GLY A 24 19.77 10.49 -42.95
N LEU A 25 20.33 10.95 -44.08
CA LEU A 25 21.70 10.68 -44.49
C LEU A 25 22.55 11.94 -44.28
N TYR A 26 23.59 11.84 -43.46
CA TYR A 26 24.49 12.94 -43.14
C TYR A 26 25.91 12.59 -43.57
N MET A 27 26.60 13.55 -44.19
CA MET A 27 28.03 13.47 -44.42
C MET A 27 28.73 14.04 -43.19
N LEU A 28 29.54 13.22 -42.52
CA LEU A 28 30.37 13.67 -41.41
C LEU A 28 31.71 14.07 -42.00
N GLU A 29 31.93 15.37 -42.13
CA GLU A 29 33.21 15.92 -42.50
C GLU A 29 33.94 16.37 -41.23
N THR A 30 35.19 15.94 -41.07
CA THR A 30 36.10 16.36 -39.99
C THR A 30 36.26 17.89 -39.90
N ASN A 31 35.79 18.64 -40.91
CA ASN A 31 35.97 20.07 -41.06
C ASN A 31 34.85 20.95 -40.46
N ASN A 32 33.76 20.35 -39.92
CA ASN A 32 32.73 21.06 -39.17
C ASN A 32 32.97 21.06 -37.64
N MET A 33 34.17 20.70 -37.21
CA MET A 33 34.63 20.84 -35.82
C MET A 33 35.11 22.30 -35.61
N PRO A 34 34.86 22.96 -34.47
CA PRO A 34 35.31 24.33 -34.23
C PRO A 34 36.82 24.48 -34.50
N ILE A 35 37.16 25.31 -35.48
CA ILE A 35 38.53 25.56 -35.94
C ILE A 35 39.32 26.23 -34.82
N LEU A 36 40.13 25.49 -34.07
CA LEU A 36 41.17 26.09 -33.22
C LEU A 36 42.49 25.32 -33.05
N THR A 37 42.80 24.27 -33.82
CA THR A 37 44.04 23.48 -33.53
C THR A 37 44.81 22.97 -34.74
N THR A 38 44.81 23.67 -35.88
CA THR A 38 45.68 23.30 -37.01
C THR A 38 47.14 23.79 -36.88
N LEU A 39 47.51 24.47 -35.79
CA LEU A 39 48.87 24.99 -35.59
C LEU A 39 49.60 24.47 -34.33
N GLN A 40 49.02 23.55 -33.57
CA GLN A 40 49.54 23.16 -32.25
C GLN A 40 50.02 21.71 -32.12
N HIS A 41 50.08 20.93 -33.21
CA HIS A 41 50.38 19.49 -33.15
C HIS A 41 51.34 18.96 -34.23
N TRP A 42 52.23 19.79 -34.80
CA TRP A 42 53.23 19.31 -35.77
C TRP A 42 54.17 18.27 -35.14
N ASP A 43 54.41 18.37 -33.85
CA ASP A 43 55.28 17.55 -33.01
C ASP A 43 54.65 16.21 -32.55
N HIS A 44 53.35 16.00 -32.79
CA HIS A 44 52.62 14.77 -32.44
C HIS A 44 52.10 13.98 -33.66
N GLY A 45 52.95 13.74 -34.66
CA GLY A 45 52.80 12.61 -35.61
C GLY A 45 51.45 12.44 -36.33
N PHE A 46 50.67 13.50 -36.53
CA PHE A 46 49.35 13.47 -37.20
C PHE A 46 48.32 12.47 -36.63
N GLN A 47 48.50 11.97 -35.41
CA GLN A 47 47.44 11.25 -34.70
C GLN A 47 46.59 12.27 -33.94
N SER A 48 45.58 12.79 -34.63
CA SER A 48 44.51 13.58 -34.02
C SER A 48 43.96 12.86 -32.78
N PRO A 49 44.11 13.42 -31.56
CA PRO A 49 43.57 12.83 -30.32
C PRO A 49 42.03 12.96 -30.22
N PHE A 50 41.38 13.56 -31.22
CA PHE A 50 39.95 13.81 -31.26
C PHE A 50 39.15 12.50 -31.37
N LYS A 51 38.84 11.87 -30.22
CA LYS A 51 37.85 10.79 -30.14
C LYS A 51 36.47 11.41 -30.23
N SER A 52 35.83 11.20 -31.37
CA SER A 52 34.43 11.58 -31.57
C SER A 52 33.59 10.31 -31.58
N GLU A 53 32.46 10.36 -30.87
CA GLU A 53 31.59 9.21 -30.63
C GLU A 53 30.18 9.52 -31.15
N ILE A 54 29.49 8.49 -31.62
CA ILE A 54 28.12 8.60 -32.11
C ILE A 54 27.27 7.58 -31.37
N TYR A 55 26.31 8.07 -30.60
CA TYR A 55 25.35 7.25 -29.88
C TYR A 55 24.04 7.20 -30.66
N PHE A 56 23.58 6.00 -30.96
CA PHE A 56 22.25 5.81 -31.56
C PHE A 56 21.22 5.59 -30.46
N VAL A 57 20.25 6.49 -30.39
CA VAL A 57 19.16 6.45 -29.43
C VAL A 57 17.88 6.03 -30.15
N ASN A 58 17.17 5.04 -29.61
CA ASN A 58 15.88 4.60 -30.12
C ASN A 58 14.78 5.56 -29.63
N THR A 59 14.06 6.15 -30.57
CA THR A 59 12.98 7.13 -30.31
C THR A 59 11.58 6.53 -30.53
N THR A 60 11.47 5.21 -30.65
CA THR A 60 10.18 4.51 -30.73
C THR A 60 9.54 4.35 -29.35
N ARG A 61 8.30 3.88 -29.31
CA ARG A 61 7.57 3.63 -28.07
C ARG A 61 7.95 2.26 -27.51
N PHE A 62 8.36 2.24 -26.25
CA PHE A 62 8.60 1.04 -25.48
C PHE A 62 7.40 0.77 -24.59
N SER A 63 6.56 -0.18 -24.99
CA SER A 63 5.29 -0.50 -24.33
C SER A 63 5.39 -1.72 -23.42
N ASN A 64 4.30 -2.03 -22.70
CA ASN A 64 4.18 -3.17 -21.79
C ASN A 64 5.17 -3.17 -20.62
N LEU A 65 5.69 -1.99 -20.24
CA LEU A 65 6.53 -1.87 -19.07
C LEU A 65 5.66 -1.88 -17.83
N LYS A 66 6.09 -2.61 -16.80
CA LYS A 66 5.31 -2.82 -15.60
C LYS A 66 5.76 -1.90 -14.48
N TRP A 67 4.80 -1.36 -13.74
CA TRP A 67 5.05 -0.63 -12.51
C TRP A 67 4.14 -1.17 -11.40
N GLY A 68 4.57 -0.95 -10.16
CA GLY A 68 3.77 -1.33 -9.01
C GLY A 68 4.43 -0.92 -7.70
N THR A 69 3.60 -0.66 -6.71
CA THR A 69 4.03 -0.29 -5.37
C THR A 69 4.61 -1.51 -4.65
N LYS A 70 5.89 -1.50 -4.29
CA LYS A 70 6.51 -2.59 -3.53
C LYS A 70 5.92 -2.69 -2.12
N ASN A 71 5.81 -1.55 -1.45
CA ASN A 71 5.20 -1.43 -0.13
C ASN A 71 3.82 -0.77 -0.24
N PRO A 72 2.86 -1.11 0.63
CA PRO A 72 1.59 -0.38 0.69
C PRO A 72 1.80 1.12 0.94
N ILE A 73 1.01 1.92 0.26
CA ILE A 73 0.92 3.36 0.47
C ILE A 73 -0.15 3.60 1.52
N ILE A 74 0.20 4.35 2.57
CA ILE A 74 -0.76 4.77 3.59
C ILE A 74 -1.42 6.05 3.08
N CYS A 75 -2.73 6.03 2.91
CA CYS A 75 -3.52 7.23 2.60
C CYS A 75 -4.67 7.39 3.59
N ARG A 76 -5.15 8.63 3.75
CA ARG A 76 -6.33 8.92 4.55
C ARG A 76 -7.54 8.88 3.64
N ASP A 77 -8.36 7.88 3.84
CA ASP A 77 -9.64 7.72 3.17
C ASP A 77 -10.76 8.38 3.99
N PRO A 78 -11.66 9.16 3.37
CA PRO A 78 -12.77 9.79 4.08
C PRO A 78 -13.79 8.81 4.69
N GLU A 79 -13.94 7.61 4.13
CA GLU A 79 -14.91 6.60 4.56
C GLU A 79 -14.30 5.58 5.54
N PHE A 80 -13.04 5.18 5.31
CA PHE A 80 -12.38 4.11 6.05
C PHE A 80 -11.26 4.60 7.00
N GLY A 81 -10.92 5.90 6.98
CA GLY A 81 -9.81 6.44 7.75
C GLY A 81 -8.45 6.05 7.16
N PRO A 82 -7.42 5.75 7.97
CA PRO A 82 -6.11 5.38 7.43
C PRO A 82 -6.14 4.01 6.77
N VAL A 83 -6.00 3.96 5.45
CA VAL A 83 -5.97 2.73 4.65
C VAL A 83 -4.60 2.51 4.01
N ARG A 84 -4.28 1.24 3.77
CA ARG A 84 -3.02 0.82 3.14
C ARG A 84 -3.30 0.22 1.77
N ILE A 85 -3.09 0.98 0.72
CA ILE A 85 -3.37 0.53 -0.64
C ILE A 85 -2.11 0.06 -1.35
N ARG A 86 -2.26 -0.87 -2.30
CA ARG A 86 -1.23 -1.16 -3.30
C ARG A 86 -1.81 -0.90 -4.68
N ALA A 87 -0.97 -0.45 -5.60
CA ALA A 87 -1.37 -0.24 -6.98
C ALA A 87 -0.33 -0.80 -7.94
N TYR A 88 -0.80 -1.26 -9.09
CA TYR A 88 0.06 -1.69 -10.18
C TYR A 88 -0.58 -1.41 -11.54
N GLY A 89 0.23 -1.48 -12.57
CA GLY A 89 -0.23 -1.47 -13.95
C GLY A 89 0.92 -1.43 -14.93
N THR A 90 0.65 -0.84 -16.08
CA THR A 90 1.58 -0.78 -17.20
C THR A 90 1.78 0.65 -17.69
N TYR A 91 2.91 0.89 -18.35
CA TYR A 91 3.23 2.18 -18.94
C TYR A 91 3.99 2.01 -20.26
N THR A 92 3.98 3.07 -21.06
CA THR A 92 4.79 3.21 -22.26
C THR A 92 5.76 4.36 -22.07
N ILE A 93 7.03 4.18 -22.43
CA ILE A 93 8.04 5.24 -22.44
C ILE A 93 8.57 5.48 -23.85
N LYS A 94 8.99 6.71 -24.13
CA LYS A 94 9.70 7.09 -25.34
C LYS A 94 10.73 8.16 -25.03
N VAL A 95 11.91 8.07 -25.64
CA VAL A 95 12.88 9.18 -25.63
C VAL A 95 12.36 10.32 -26.51
N SER A 96 12.18 11.49 -25.90
CA SER A 96 11.73 12.72 -26.56
C SER A 96 12.86 13.70 -26.82
N ASP A 97 13.89 13.71 -25.96
CA ASP A 97 15.11 14.51 -26.11
C ASP A 97 16.34 13.60 -25.99
N PRO A 98 16.91 13.13 -27.12
CA PRO A 98 18.06 12.25 -27.15
C PRO A 98 19.31 12.85 -26.52
N ALA A 99 19.50 14.18 -26.63
CA ALA A 99 20.65 14.87 -26.04
C ALA A 99 20.59 14.80 -24.53
N ARG A 100 19.47 15.25 -23.95
CA ARG A 100 19.26 15.23 -22.50
C ARG A 100 19.25 13.82 -21.95
N PHE A 101 18.62 12.89 -22.66
CA PHE A 101 18.64 11.48 -22.29
C PHE A 101 20.07 10.94 -22.21
N LEU A 102 20.92 11.27 -23.20
CA LEU A 102 22.32 10.87 -23.15
C LEU A 102 23.02 11.49 -21.93
N THR A 103 22.95 12.81 -21.74
CA THR A 103 23.71 13.47 -20.66
C THR A 103 23.27 13.10 -19.24
N GLU A 104 21.98 12.85 -19.03
CA GLU A 104 21.42 12.61 -17.69
C GLU A 104 21.36 11.12 -17.30
N ILE A 105 21.23 10.22 -18.29
CA ILE A 105 21.06 8.79 -18.05
C ILE A 105 22.27 7.97 -18.50
N VAL A 106 22.82 8.29 -19.67
CA VAL A 106 23.93 7.54 -20.27
C VAL A 106 25.24 8.23 -19.86
N GLY A 107 25.82 7.79 -18.76
CA GLY A 107 27.14 8.25 -18.33
C GLY A 107 28.26 7.83 -19.30
N THR A 108 29.47 7.63 -18.78
CA THR A 108 30.62 7.19 -19.59
C THR A 108 30.62 5.69 -19.94
N ASP A 109 29.62 4.93 -19.50
CA ASP A 109 29.52 3.50 -19.83
C ASP A 109 29.04 3.32 -21.27
N GLY A 110 29.82 2.57 -22.05
CA GLY A 110 29.61 2.39 -23.50
C GLY A 110 28.41 1.53 -23.89
N GLU A 111 27.72 0.92 -22.92
CA GLU A 111 26.52 0.11 -23.15
C GLU A 111 25.54 0.31 -22.00
N PHE A 112 24.44 1.01 -22.27
CA PHE A 112 23.37 1.25 -21.30
C PHE A 112 22.13 0.44 -21.72
N THR A 113 21.60 -0.40 -20.83
CA THR A 113 20.49 -1.30 -21.16
C THR A 113 19.15 -0.76 -20.68
N MET A 114 18.09 -1.19 -21.35
CA MET A 114 16.71 -0.80 -21.04
C MET A 114 16.32 -1.12 -19.58
N ASP A 115 16.87 -2.20 -19.02
CA ASP A 115 16.50 -2.70 -17.70
C ASP A 115 16.87 -1.72 -16.58
N GLU A 116 18.01 -1.04 -16.69
CA GLU A 116 18.49 -0.07 -15.70
C GLU A 116 17.59 1.18 -15.65
N ILE A 117 17.20 1.72 -16.81
CA ILE A 117 16.24 2.83 -16.91
C ILE A 117 14.87 2.42 -16.36
N SER A 118 14.42 1.19 -16.64
CA SER A 118 13.10 0.72 -16.22
C SER A 118 12.95 0.75 -14.69
N TYR A 119 14.03 0.48 -13.95
CA TYR A 119 14.06 0.54 -12.49
C TYR A 119 13.83 1.98 -12.00
N GLN A 120 14.56 2.93 -12.58
CA GLN A 120 14.47 4.34 -12.21
C GLN A 120 13.10 4.92 -12.53
N ILE A 121 12.57 4.67 -13.74
CA ILE A 121 11.23 5.14 -14.13
C ILE A 121 10.17 4.57 -13.18
N ARG A 122 10.24 3.28 -12.84
CA ARG A 122 9.29 2.68 -11.91
C ARG A 122 9.31 3.38 -10.55
N ASN A 123 10.48 3.75 -10.04
CA ASN A 123 10.58 4.46 -8.76
C ASN A 123 9.93 5.84 -8.84
N ILE A 124 10.15 6.57 -9.95
CA ILE A 124 9.50 7.86 -10.20
C ILE A 124 7.98 7.70 -10.20
N ILE A 125 7.45 6.71 -10.94
CA ILE A 125 6.01 6.42 -10.99
C ILE A 125 5.47 6.17 -9.58
N VAL A 126 6.11 5.28 -8.81
CA VAL A 126 5.64 4.93 -7.46
C VAL A 126 5.69 6.13 -6.52
N GLN A 127 6.72 6.96 -6.60
CA GLN A 127 6.86 8.16 -5.77
C GLN A 127 5.75 9.17 -6.06
N GLU A 128 5.53 9.51 -7.34
CA GLU A 128 4.53 10.52 -7.71
C GLU A 128 3.11 9.99 -7.54
N PHE A 129 2.85 8.71 -7.82
CA PHE A 129 1.60 8.05 -7.47
C PHE A 129 1.33 8.19 -5.95
N SER A 130 2.31 7.85 -5.11
CA SER A 130 2.17 7.95 -3.64
C SER A 130 1.84 9.38 -3.19
N ARG A 131 2.53 10.38 -3.76
CA ARG A 131 2.30 11.79 -3.48
C ARG A 131 0.87 12.22 -3.85
N VAL A 132 0.41 11.85 -5.05
CA VAL A 132 -0.93 12.18 -5.54
C VAL A 132 -1.98 11.55 -4.64
N ILE A 133 -1.89 10.25 -4.35
CA ILE A 133 -2.91 9.58 -3.52
C ILE A 133 -2.94 10.13 -2.10
N ALA A 134 -1.78 10.37 -1.49
CA ALA A 134 -1.73 10.87 -0.12
C ALA A 134 -2.30 12.30 0.03
N SER A 135 -2.33 13.08 -1.05
CA SER A 135 -2.78 14.48 -1.04
C SER A 135 -4.15 14.71 -1.68
N SER A 136 -4.66 13.78 -2.49
CA SER A 136 -5.87 13.99 -3.28
C SER A 136 -7.17 13.96 -2.45
N GLY A 137 -7.18 13.22 -1.34
CA GLY A 137 -8.39 13.00 -0.53
C GLY A 137 -9.50 12.24 -1.28
N ILE A 138 -9.19 11.62 -2.43
CA ILE A 138 -10.15 10.84 -3.20
C ILE A 138 -10.44 9.54 -2.44
N PRO A 139 -11.71 9.15 -2.24
CA PRO A 139 -12.06 7.85 -1.66
C PRO A 139 -11.53 6.68 -2.48
N VAL A 140 -11.10 5.61 -1.82
CA VAL A 140 -10.45 4.46 -2.46
C VAL A 140 -11.36 3.71 -3.43
N LEU A 141 -12.66 3.68 -3.14
CA LEU A 141 -13.65 3.10 -4.04
C LEU A 141 -13.78 3.92 -5.33
N ASP A 142 -13.76 5.25 -5.20
CA ASP A 142 -13.79 6.16 -6.35
C ASP A 142 -12.51 6.07 -7.17
N MET A 143 -11.35 5.91 -6.52
CA MET A 143 -10.08 5.65 -7.19
C MET A 143 -10.14 4.36 -8.03
N ALA A 144 -10.68 3.28 -7.45
CA ALA A 144 -10.82 2.00 -8.13
C ALA A 144 -11.84 2.06 -9.28
N ALA A 145 -12.91 2.84 -9.13
CA ALA A 145 -13.92 3.04 -10.18
C ALA A 145 -13.43 3.95 -11.32
N ASN A 146 -12.52 4.89 -11.04
CA ASN A 146 -12.09 5.94 -11.99
C ASN A 146 -10.58 5.91 -12.28
N THR A 147 -10.03 4.72 -12.53
CA THR A 147 -8.60 4.53 -12.78
C THR A 147 -8.07 5.32 -13.99
N ALA A 148 -8.91 5.57 -15.00
CA ALA A 148 -8.53 6.36 -16.17
C ALA A 148 -8.22 7.83 -15.83
N ASP A 149 -9.08 8.48 -15.04
CA ASP A 149 -8.87 9.87 -14.66
C ASP A 149 -7.78 10.01 -13.59
N LEU A 150 -7.71 9.05 -12.67
CA LEU A 150 -6.59 8.96 -11.74
C LEU A 150 -5.25 8.81 -12.48
N GLY A 151 -5.23 7.97 -13.54
CA GLY A 151 -4.07 7.80 -14.41
C GLY A 151 -3.62 9.11 -15.04
N LYS A 152 -4.54 9.95 -15.52
CA LYS A 152 -4.22 11.29 -16.07
C LYS A 152 -3.62 12.22 -15.01
N LEU A 153 -4.19 12.24 -13.80
CA LEU A 153 -3.70 13.07 -12.70
C LEU A 153 -2.27 12.68 -12.32
N VAL A 154 -2.00 11.38 -12.19
CA VAL A 154 -0.68 10.85 -11.83
C VAL A 154 0.31 11.06 -12.98
N ALA A 155 -0.09 10.80 -14.23
CA ALA A 155 0.76 11.01 -15.40
C ALA A 155 1.23 12.46 -15.51
N ALA A 156 0.36 13.44 -15.25
CA ALA A 156 0.73 14.85 -15.27
C ALA A 156 1.87 15.21 -14.29
N GLN A 157 1.88 14.61 -13.09
CA GLN A 157 2.96 14.81 -12.13
C GLN A 157 4.26 14.11 -12.55
N ILE A 158 4.14 12.91 -13.11
CA ILE A 158 5.31 12.15 -13.57
C ILE A 158 5.98 12.81 -14.78
N SER A 159 5.20 13.36 -15.71
CA SER A 159 5.71 13.99 -16.93
C SER A 159 6.77 15.06 -16.65
N GLY A 160 6.54 15.94 -15.67
CA GLY A 160 7.52 16.99 -15.33
C GLY A 160 8.87 16.46 -14.83
N THR A 161 8.87 15.30 -14.18
CA THR A 161 10.11 14.63 -13.76
C THR A 161 10.78 13.92 -14.94
N LEU A 162 10.01 13.23 -15.79
CA LEU A 162 10.57 12.52 -16.95
C LEU A 162 11.17 13.44 -18.01
N GLU A 163 10.59 14.62 -18.21
CA GLU A 163 11.11 15.63 -19.13
C GLU A 163 12.54 16.08 -18.76
N GLN A 164 12.89 16.06 -17.47
CA GLN A 164 14.26 16.36 -17.00
C GLN A 164 15.27 15.30 -17.44
N TYR A 165 14.81 14.09 -17.75
CA TYR A 165 15.64 13.00 -18.27
C TYR A 165 15.52 12.83 -19.80
N GLY A 166 14.85 13.76 -20.49
CA GLY A 166 14.59 13.64 -21.93
C GLY A 166 13.62 12.52 -22.30
N LEU A 167 12.81 12.07 -21.35
CA LEU A 167 11.84 11.01 -21.50
C LEU A 167 10.41 11.57 -21.54
N SER A 168 9.54 10.86 -22.24
CA SER A 168 8.10 11.09 -22.27
C SER A 168 7.36 9.80 -21.96
N MET A 169 6.20 9.91 -21.29
CA MET A 169 5.31 8.79 -21.02
C MET A 169 3.99 8.98 -21.77
N PRO A 170 3.85 8.42 -22.99
CA PRO A 170 2.63 8.56 -23.76
C PRO A 170 1.41 7.93 -23.09
N GLU A 171 1.61 6.84 -22.34
CA GLU A 171 0.54 6.04 -21.77
C GLU A 171 0.92 5.56 -20.36
N LEU A 172 -0.01 5.73 -19.42
CA LEU A 172 0.04 5.19 -18.07
C LEU A 172 -1.29 4.52 -17.76
N TYR A 173 -1.26 3.24 -17.43
CA TYR A 173 -2.41 2.48 -17.01
C TYR A 173 -2.28 2.08 -15.54
N ILE A 174 -3.34 2.36 -14.77
CA ILE A 174 -3.56 1.79 -13.45
C ILE A 174 -4.51 0.62 -13.66
N GLU A 175 -4.00 -0.61 -13.51
CA GLU A 175 -4.78 -1.82 -13.75
C GLU A 175 -5.57 -2.22 -12.51
N ASN A 176 -5.00 -2.02 -11.33
CA ASN A 176 -5.66 -2.34 -10.07
C ASN A 176 -5.15 -1.48 -8.92
N ILE A 177 -6.06 -1.20 -7.99
CA ILE A 177 -5.79 -0.66 -6.67
C ILE A 177 -6.36 -1.68 -5.67
N SER A 178 -5.48 -2.37 -4.98
CA SER A 178 -5.83 -3.41 -4.01
C SER A 178 -5.90 -2.84 -2.60
N LEU A 179 -6.90 -3.32 -1.87
CA LEU A 179 -7.17 -2.99 -0.49
C LEU A 179 -6.50 -4.02 0.43
N PRO A 180 -6.28 -3.68 1.71
CA PRO A 180 -5.85 -4.68 2.68
C PRO A 180 -7.05 -5.59 3.03
N PRO A 181 -6.83 -6.88 3.34
CA PRO A 181 -7.91 -7.84 3.60
C PRO A 181 -8.94 -7.38 4.65
N ALA A 182 -8.49 -6.69 5.69
CA ALA A 182 -9.39 -6.17 6.73
C ALA A 182 -10.41 -5.13 6.22
N VAL A 183 -10.04 -4.32 5.22
CA VAL A 183 -10.94 -3.35 4.60
C VAL A 183 -11.87 -4.06 3.61
N GLU A 184 -11.37 -5.06 2.88
CA GLU A 184 -12.18 -5.91 2.00
C GLU A 184 -13.27 -6.64 2.80
N GLU A 185 -12.91 -7.29 3.91
CA GLU A 185 -13.87 -7.97 4.80
C GLU A 185 -14.93 -7.00 5.37
N ALA A 186 -14.53 -5.79 5.74
CA ALA A 186 -15.45 -4.76 6.22
C ALA A 186 -16.43 -4.30 5.12
N LEU A 187 -15.94 -4.17 3.88
CA LEU A 187 -16.74 -3.87 2.70
C LEU A 187 -17.73 -4.99 2.38
N ASP A 188 -17.30 -6.25 2.42
CA ASP A 188 -18.16 -7.41 2.18
C ASP A 188 -19.25 -7.54 3.25
N LYS A 189 -18.90 -7.30 4.52
CA LYS A 189 -19.87 -7.27 5.62
C LYS A 189 -20.88 -6.13 5.46
N ARG A 190 -20.44 -4.94 5.08
CA ARG A 190 -21.34 -3.81 4.84
C ARG A 190 -22.25 -4.05 3.65
N THR A 191 -21.72 -4.62 2.58
CA THR A 191 -22.47 -4.92 1.36
C THR A 191 -23.49 -6.03 1.61
N SER A 192 -23.12 -7.09 2.32
CA SER A 192 -24.07 -8.15 2.72
C SER A 192 -25.18 -7.63 3.64
N MET A 193 -24.89 -6.71 4.57
CA MET A 193 -25.92 -6.01 5.36
C MET A 193 -26.85 -5.15 4.49
N GLY A 194 -26.31 -4.44 3.50
CA GLY A 194 -27.09 -3.60 2.57
C GLY A 194 -27.95 -4.41 1.60
N MET A 195 -27.43 -5.51 1.07
CA MET A 195 -28.15 -6.45 0.19
C MET A 195 -29.24 -7.23 0.92
N ALA A 196 -29.07 -7.47 2.24
CA ALA A 196 -30.10 -8.10 3.04
C ALA A 196 -31.38 -7.27 3.10
N GLY A 197 -31.31 -5.94 2.83
CA GLY A 197 -32.43 -5.00 2.63
C GLY A 197 -33.35 -4.79 3.85
N ASP A 198 -33.27 -5.70 4.80
CA ASP A 198 -34.17 -5.88 5.92
C ASP A 198 -33.30 -6.32 7.10
N LEU A 199 -33.07 -5.41 8.04
CA LEU A 199 -32.25 -5.65 9.24
C LEU A 199 -32.75 -6.87 10.04
N GLY A 200 -34.03 -7.24 9.89
CA GLY A 200 -34.62 -8.46 10.44
C GLY A 200 -34.10 -9.74 9.77
N LYS A 201 -33.85 -9.72 8.46
CA LYS A 201 -33.25 -10.86 7.75
C LYS A 201 -31.76 -10.99 8.01
N PHE A 202 -31.04 -9.89 8.18
CA PHE A 202 -29.63 -9.94 8.56
C PHE A 202 -29.44 -10.50 9.98
N THR A 203 -30.26 -10.07 10.95
CA THR A 203 -30.23 -10.66 12.29
C THR A 203 -30.61 -12.14 12.28
N GLN A 204 -31.60 -12.54 11.47
CA GLN A 204 -31.93 -13.96 11.25
C GLN A 204 -30.78 -14.72 10.56
N TYR A 205 -30.11 -14.12 9.58
CA TYR A 205 -28.99 -14.73 8.86
C TYR A 205 -27.76 -14.89 9.76
N SER A 206 -27.35 -13.83 10.47
CA SER A 206 -26.26 -13.90 11.44
C SER A 206 -26.57 -14.87 12.60
N ALA A 207 -27.83 -14.93 13.05
CA ALA A 207 -28.25 -15.94 14.03
C ALA A 207 -28.17 -17.36 13.45
N ALA A 208 -28.57 -17.56 12.19
CA ALA A 208 -28.45 -18.84 11.49
C ALA A 208 -26.99 -19.25 11.27
N GLU A 209 -26.12 -18.30 10.93
CA GLU A 209 -24.68 -18.52 10.77
C GLU A 209 -24.03 -18.87 12.12
N ALA A 210 -24.38 -18.16 13.18
CA ALA A 210 -23.94 -18.45 14.54
C ALA A 210 -24.42 -19.83 15.02
N MET A 211 -25.68 -20.20 14.72
CA MET A 211 -26.20 -21.55 14.97
C MET A 211 -25.48 -22.62 14.14
N THR A 212 -25.15 -22.33 12.89
CA THR A 212 -24.41 -23.25 12.00
C THR A 212 -22.98 -23.44 12.47
N ALA A 213 -22.31 -22.36 12.90
CA ALA A 213 -20.97 -22.40 13.47
C ALA A 213 -20.95 -23.16 14.81
N ALA A 214 -21.97 -22.96 15.65
CA ALA A 214 -22.15 -23.73 16.89
C ALA A 214 -22.42 -25.22 16.63
N ALA A 215 -23.24 -25.54 15.62
CA ALA A 215 -23.52 -26.92 15.21
C ALA A 215 -22.32 -27.62 14.57
N ARG A 216 -21.42 -26.87 13.93
CA ARG A 216 -20.14 -27.38 13.41
C ARG A 216 -19.09 -27.60 14.50
N ASN A 217 -19.31 -27.08 15.71
CA ASN A 217 -18.41 -27.25 16.84
C ASN A 217 -19.14 -27.77 18.11
N PRO A 218 -19.76 -28.97 18.09
CA PRO A 218 -20.58 -29.49 19.19
C PRO A 218 -19.82 -29.72 20.51
N ASN A 219 -18.50 -29.89 20.44
CA ASN A 219 -17.63 -30.18 21.58
C ASN A 219 -16.89 -28.95 22.13
N GLY A 220 -17.12 -27.75 21.59
CA GLY A 220 -16.50 -26.51 22.04
C GLY A 220 -17.19 -25.91 23.27
N GLY A 221 -16.93 -26.47 24.46
CA GLY A 221 -17.14 -25.80 25.76
C GLY A 221 -18.55 -25.24 26.02
N GLY A 222 -19.45 -26.12 26.48
CA GLY A 222 -20.82 -25.78 26.84
C GLY A 222 -20.94 -24.61 27.84
N GLY A 223 -21.78 -23.64 27.50
CA GLY A 223 -22.21 -22.55 28.39
C GLY A 223 -22.64 -21.30 27.64
N MET A 224 -21.87 -20.87 26.63
CA MET A 224 -22.08 -19.57 25.99
C MET A 224 -23.11 -19.60 24.85
N GLY A 225 -23.12 -20.66 24.02
CA GLY A 225 -24.07 -20.82 22.91
C GLY A 225 -25.52 -21.10 23.36
N ALA A 226 -25.69 -21.83 24.46
CA ALA A 226 -27.01 -22.11 25.04
C ALA A 226 -27.59 -20.89 25.78
N GLY A 227 -26.74 -20.10 26.46
CA GLY A 227 -27.16 -18.87 27.15
C GLY A 227 -27.57 -17.75 26.20
N LEU A 228 -26.86 -17.58 25.08
CA LEU A 228 -27.24 -16.64 24.01
C LEU A 228 -28.52 -17.10 23.27
N GLY A 229 -28.66 -18.39 22.99
CA GLY A 229 -29.86 -18.95 22.36
C GLY A 229 -31.12 -18.81 23.23
N MET A 230 -31.02 -19.08 24.54
CA MET A 230 -32.12 -18.87 25.48
C MET A 230 -32.41 -17.38 25.75
N GLY A 231 -31.38 -16.53 25.85
CA GLY A 231 -31.55 -15.09 26.04
C GLY A 231 -32.25 -14.41 24.85
N MET A 232 -31.91 -14.84 23.63
CA MET A 232 -32.55 -14.36 22.41
C MET A 232 -33.96 -14.96 22.22
N GLY A 233 -34.17 -16.22 22.63
CA GLY A 233 -35.48 -16.86 22.66
C GLY A 233 -36.46 -16.20 23.63
N MET A 234 -36.00 -15.79 24.82
CA MET A 234 -36.82 -15.03 25.78
C MET A 234 -37.10 -13.60 25.32
N ALA A 235 -36.14 -12.92 24.67
CA ALA A 235 -36.38 -11.59 24.11
C ALA A 235 -37.42 -11.62 22.98
N MET A 236 -37.36 -12.64 22.11
CA MET A 236 -38.34 -12.83 21.03
C MET A 236 -39.72 -13.25 21.57
N ALA A 237 -39.77 -14.11 22.60
CA ALA A 237 -41.01 -14.49 23.27
C ALA A 237 -41.68 -13.30 23.99
N GLY A 238 -40.88 -12.40 24.59
CA GLY A 238 -41.38 -11.17 25.20
C GLY A 238 -41.96 -10.19 24.18
N GLN A 239 -41.37 -10.12 22.98
CA GLN A 239 -41.86 -9.28 21.88
C GLN A 239 -43.13 -9.85 21.23
N MET A 240 -43.28 -11.17 21.20
CA MET A 240 -44.47 -11.86 20.69
C MET A 240 -45.64 -11.82 21.71
N ALA A 241 -45.34 -11.83 23.01
CA ALA A 241 -46.34 -11.66 24.07
C ALA A 241 -46.90 -10.24 24.18
N ALA A 242 -46.15 -9.23 23.73
CA ALA A 242 -46.62 -7.85 23.65
C ALA A 242 -47.63 -7.61 22.49
N GLN A 243 -47.76 -8.56 21.55
CA GLN A 243 -48.62 -8.42 20.37
C GLN A 243 -49.97 -9.16 20.48
N SER A 244 -50.26 -9.82 21.60
CA SER A 244 -51.48 -10.64 21.80
C SER A 244 -52.50 -10.10 22.82
N GLY A 245 -52.34 -8.85 23.29
CA GLY A 245 -53.30 -8.18 24.18
C GLY A 245 -54.43 -7.46 23.41
N PRO A 246 -55.73 -7.61 23.77
CA PRO A 246 -56.86 -7.04 23.00
C PRO A 246 -57.08 -5.53 23.15
N TRP A 247 -56.25 -4.81 23.88
CA TRP A 247 -56.43 -3.39 24.16
C TRP A 247 -55.36 -2.59 23.42
N GLY A 248 -55.82 -1.85 22.41
CA GLY A 248 -54.98 -1.04 21.52
C GLY A 248 -54.09 -0.05 22.26
N ALA A 249 -52.91 0.19 21.71
CA ALA A 249 -51.90 1.08 22.25
C ALA A 249 -52.34 2.55 22.19
N ALA A 250 -52.23 3.25 23.33
CA ALA A 250 -52.34 4.70 23.42
C ALA A 250 -51.09 5.37 22.80
N PRO A 251 -51.22 6.57 22.19
CA PRO A 251 -50.08 7.25 21.57
C PRO A 251 -49.19 7.90 22.64
N GLN A 252 -47.93 7.49 22.66
CA GLN A 252 -46.90 8.03 23.56
C GLN A 252 -45.92 8.93 22.77
N PRO A 253 -45.39 10.02 23.35
CA PRO A 253 -44.63 11.04 22.63
C PRO A 253 -43.30 10.52 22.07
N ALA A 254 -42.85 11.13 20.98
CA ALA A 254 -41.63 10.77 20.25
C ALA A 254 -40.39 10.71 21.16
N PRO A 255 -39.62 9.62 21.15
CA PRO A 255 -38.38 9.53 21.92
C PRO A 255 -37.26 10.33 21.25
N MET A 256 -36.65 11.23 22.03
CA MET A 256 -35.32 11.76 21.76
C MET A 256 -34.33 10.59 21.66
N SER A 257 -33.47 10.64 20.65
CA SER A 257 -32.39 9.69 20.41
C SER A 257 -31.46 9.62 21.64
N PRO A 258 -31.21 8.42 22.20
CA PRO A 258 -30.23 8.26 23.26
C PRO A 258 -28.80 8.49 22.70
N PRO A 259 -27.87 9.02 23.52
CA PRO A 259 -26.49 9.19 23.13
C PRO A 259 -25.85 7.83 22.79
N PRO A 260 -24.86 7.81 21.87
CA PRO A 260 -24.24 6.56 21.41
C PRO A 260 -23.66 5.77 22.59
N PRO A 261 -23.75 4.42 22.55
CA PRO A 261 -23.24 3.56 23.61
C PRO A 261 -21.71 3.73 23.74
N PRO A 262 -21.17 3.70 24.98
CA PRO A 262 -19.74 3.77 25.18
C PRO A 262 -19.07 2.57 24.51
N THR A 263 -18.07 2.84 23.67
CA THR A 263 -17.17 1.82 23.13
C THR A 263 -16.59 0.99 24.27
N PRO A 264 -16.46 -0.35 24.14
CA PRO A 264 -15.75 -1.15 25.14
C PRO A 264 -14.35 -0.58 25.29
N VAL A 265 -14.04 -0.03 26.46
CA VAL A 265 -12.69 0.44 26.78
C VAL A 265 -11.84 -0.83 26.83
N GLU A 266 -10.98 -1.02 25.83
CA GLU A 266 -10.07 -2.16 25.80
C GLU A 266 -9.23 -2.14 27.08
N LYS A 267 -9.23 -3.25 27.83
CA LYS A 267 -8.53 -3.34 29.11
C LYS A 267 -7.03 -3.25 28.85
N VAL A 268 -6.45 -2.11 29.21
CA VAL A 268 -5.03 -1.84 29.09
C VAL A 268 -4.26 -2.27 30.33
N TRP A 269 -3.03 -2.71 30.14
CA TRP A 269 -2.16 -3.24 31.17
C TRP A 269 -0.91 -2.38 31.34
N HIS A 270 -0.46 -2.26 32.57
CA HIS A 270 0.79 -1.61 32.94
C HIS A 270 1.71 -2.63 33.59
N LEU A 271 3.01 -2.53 33.31
CA LEU A 271 4.05 -3.39 33.86
C LEU A 271 4.94 -2.58 34.81
N ALA A 272 5.33 -3.18 35.93
CA ALA A 272 6.34 -2.61 36.80
C ALA A 272 7.73 -3.10 36.38
N ASP A 273 8.61 -2.16 36.05
CA ASP A 273 10.02 -2.40 35.77
C ASP A 273 10.85 -1.63 36.82
N GLY A 274 11.19 -2.31 37.92
CA GLY A 274 11.81 -1.68 39.08
C GLY A 274 10.88 -0.65 39.73
N THR A 275 11.30 0.63 39.73
CA THR A 275 10.52 1.76 40.26
C THR A 275 9.66 2.46 39.20
N GLU A 276 9.76 2.06 37.93
CA GLU A 276 9.06 2.68 36.83
C GLU A 276 7.86 1.85 36.36
N THR A 277 6.80 2.55 35.93
CA THR A 277 5.62 1.94 35.33
C THR A 277 5.68 2.09 33.81
N LYS A 278 5.66 0.97 33.08
CA LYS A 278 5.63 0.92 31.62
C LYS A 278 4.23 0.56 31.12
N GLY A 279 3.79 1.16 30.02
CA GLY A 279 2.46 0.96 29.42
C GLY A 279 1.78 2.29 29.05
N PRO A 280 0.51 2.27 28.61
CA PRO A 280 -0.40 1.12 28.54
C PRO A 280 -0.07 0.14 27.41
N TYR A 281 -0.25 -1.15 27.67
CA TYR A 281 -0.10 -2.25 26.71
C TYR A 281 -1.43 -2.97 26.49
N SER A 282 -1.69 -3.40 25.25
CA SER A 282 -2.80 -4.33 24.96
C SER A 282 -2.42 -5.76 25.33
N ARG A 283 -3.40 -6.66 25.40
CA ARG A 283 -3.13 -8.11 25.60
C ARG A 283 -2.25 -8.68 24.48
N ALA A 284 -2.38 -8.18 23.25
CA ALA A 284 -1.56 -8.61 22.12
C ALA A 284 -0.10 -8.16 22.27
N ASP A 285 0.13 -6.95 22.81
CA ASP A 285 1.48 -6.47 23.09
C ASP A 285 2.15 -7.29 24.18
N LEU A 286 1.43 -7.63 25.26
CA LEU A 286 1.93 -8.53 26.30
C LEU A 286 2.31 -9.92 25.75
N GLY A 287 1.55 -10.44 24.79
CA GLY A 287 1.88 -11.69 24.10
C GLY A 287 3.18 -11.61 23.29
N ARG A 288 3.49 -10.46 22.69
CA ARG A 288 4.77 -10.23 22.00
C ARG A 288 5.92 -10.07 23.00
N MET A 289 5.69 -9.35 24.10
CA MET A 289 6.66 -9.16 25.17
C MET A 289 7.04 -10.48 25.87
N LEU A 290 6.15 -11.47 25.84
CA LEU A 290 6.48 -12.81 26.30
C LEU A 290 7.49 -13.52 25.37
N LEU A 291 7.38 -13.29 24.06
CA LEU A 291 8.26 -13.92 23.05
C LEU A 291 9.65 -13.29 23.02
N ASP A 292 9.75 -11.98 23.25
CA ASP A 292 11.03 -11.26 23.29
C ASP A 292 11.73 -11.31 24.67
N GLY A 293 11.07 -11.92 25.66
CA GLY A 293 11.60 -12.11 27.02
C GLY A 293 11.50 -10.88 27.93
N SER A 294 10.84 -9.80 27.50
CA SER A 294 10.60 -8.61 28.32
C SER A 294 9.44 -8.75 29.31
N LEU A 295 8.61 -9.79 29.16
CA LEU A 295 7.56 -10.18 30.11
C LEU A 295 7.80 -11.59 30.64
N SER A 296 7.71 -11.76 31.96
CA SER A 296 7.85 -13.05 32.65
C SER A 296 6.65 -13.33 33.56
N ARG A 297 6.52 -14.57 34.05
CA ARG A 297 5.48 -14.97 35.02
C ARG A 297 5.53 -14.13 36.31
N GLU A 298 6.75 -13.74 36.68
CA GLU A 298 7.07 -12.99 37.90
C GLU A 298 6.89 -11.47 37.74
N THR A 299 6.65 -10.98 36.52
CA THR A 299 6.49 -9.55 36.26
C THR A 299 5.22 -9.03 36.92
N TYR A 300 5.31 -7.93 37.67
CA TYR A 300 4.15 -7.28 38.28
C TYR A 300 3.38 -6.49 37.22
N VAL A 301 2.07 -6.75 37.16
CA VAL A 301 1.14 -6.17 36.20
C VAL A 301 -0.03 -5.54 36.95
N TRP A 302 -0.52 -4.41 36.43
CA TRP A 302 -1.70 -3.72 36.91
C TRP A 302 -2.63 -3.32 35.76
N ALA A 303 -3.93 -3.42 35.98
CA ALA A 303 -4.96 -2.86 35.10
C ALA A 303 -6.04 -2.16 35.91
N ALA A 304 -6.77 -1.25 35.27
CA ALA A 304 -7.89 -0.56 35.90
C ALA A 304 -8.95 -1.57 36.41
N GLY A 305 -9.32 -1.45 37.68
CA GLY A 305 -10.24 -2.39 38.37
C GLY A 305 -9.55 -3.55 39.08
N GLN A 306 -8.21 -3.65 39.03
CA GLN A 306 -7.42 -4.61 39.80
C GLN A 306 -7.02 -4.05 41.17
N ASP A 307 -7.10 -4.88 42.20
CA ASP A 307 -6.60 -4.56 43.53
C ASP A 307 -5.07 -4.69 43.59
N GLY A 308 -4.39 -3.55 43.42
CA GLY A 308 -2.94 -3.44 43.45
C GLY A 308 -2.20 -4.20 42.33
N TRP A 309 -0.87 -4.15 42.38
CA TRP A 309 0.01 -4.87 41.46
C TRP A 309 -0.02 -6.37 41.78
N LYS A 310 -0.22 -7.21 40.76
CA LYS A 310 -0.21 -8.68 40.88
C LYS A 310 0.79 -9.27 39.90
N LYS A 311 1.33 -10.45 40.18
CA LYS A 311 2.18 -11.13 39.21
C LYS A 311 1.38 -11.54 37.98
N ALA A 312 2.03 -11.56 36.83
CA ALA A 312 1.39 -11.92 35.57
C ALA A 312 0.76 -13.33 35.58
N GLU A 313 1.31 -14.26 36.36
CA GLU A 313 0.75 -15.61 36.52
C GLU A 313 -0.50 -15.67 37.42
N ASP A 314 -0.66 -14.74 38.36
CA ASP A 314 -1.78 -14.68 39.30
C ASP A 314 -3.04 -14.05 38.68
N ILE A 315 -2.94 -13.59 37.43
CA ILE A 315 -4.03 -13.00 36.67
C ILE A 315 -4.50 -14.05 35.66
N ASP A 316 -5.69 -14.63 35.88
CA ASP A 316 -6.26 -15.71 35.05
C ASP A 316 -6.24 -15.40 33.53
N GLU A 317 -6.47 -14.14 33.17
CA GLU A 317 -6.46 -13.66 31.78
C GLU A 317 -5.06 -13.70 31.13
N LEU A 318 -4.00 -13.49 31.92
CA LEU A 318 -2.60 -13.48 31.48
C LEU A 318 -1.93 -14.85 31.67
N ALA A 319 -2.38 -15.66 32.63
CA ALA A 319 -1.90 -17.02 32.87
C ALA A 319 -1.96 -17.88 31.59
N GLN A 320 -2.98 -17.68 30.75
CA GLN A 320 -3.15 -18.35 29.45
C GLN A 320 -2.03 -18.05 28.43
N LEU A 321 -1.33 -16.91 28.56
CA LEU A 321 -0.21 -16.59 27.67
C LEU A 321 1.00 -17.49 27.98
N PHE A 322 1.14 -17.96 29.21
CA PHE A 322 2.30 -18.74 29.66
C PHE A 322 2.17 -20.25 29.48
N THR A 323 1.00 -20.78 29.08
CA THR A 323 0.74 -22.23 28.96
C THR A 323 1.20 -22.85 27.64
N ILE A 324 1.74 -22.06 26.71
CA ILE A 324 2.18 -22.52 25.40
C ILE A 324 3.72 -22.67 25.40
N LEU A 325 4.22 -23.69 26.09
CA LEU A 325 5.56 -24.23 25.84
C LEU A 325 5.38 -25.61 25.21
N PRO A 326 5.74 -25.83 23.93
CA PRO A 326 5.73 -27.18 23.36
C PRO A 326 6.73 -28.06 24.13
N PRO A 327 6.39 -29.33 24.42
CA PRO A 327 7.32 -30.23 25.11
C PRO A 327 8.61 -30.40 24.28
N PRO A 328 9.77 -30.56 24.93
CA PRO A 328 11.03 -30.73 24.23
C PRO A 328 10.99 -31.97 23.31
N PRO A 329 11.63 -31.93 22.13
CA PRO A 329 11.65 -33.06 21.21
C PRO A 329 12.29 -34.29 21.88
N PRO A 330 11.80 -35.52 21.64
CA PRO A 330 12.46 -36.72 22.13
C PRO A 330 13.85 -36.85 21.48
N GLY A 331 14.92 -36.73 22.28
CA GLY A 331 16.29 -37.09 21.87
C GLY A 331 17.37 -35.99 21.90
N ALA A 332 17.30 -35.01 22.81
CA ALA A 332 18.45 -34.17 23.17
C ALA A 332 19.04 -34.59 24.51
#